data_AF-A0A383UMC4-F1
#
_entry.id   AF-A0A383UMC4-F1
#
_cell.length_a   1.000
_cell.length_b   1.000
_cell.length_c   1.000
_cell.angle_alpha   90.00
_cell.angle_beta   90.00
_cell.angle_gamma   90.00
#
_symmetry.space_group_name_H-M   'P 1'
#
loop_
_entity.id
_entity.type
_entity.pdbx_description
1 polymer ?
#
loop_
_entity_poly.entity_id
_entity_poly.type
_entity_poly.pdbx_seq_one_letter_code
_entity_poly.pdbx_strand_id
1 'polypeptide(L)'
;MATIGSPVHTHLDFMQKALDQARKSPAKPTNFRVGALLVDSDTQTILSTGYTLECEGNTHAEQCCLIKLAFERKVSVGDLAIMLPENTVLYTTVEPCVLRLSGAKSCVDRILNLGKAIKTVYVGLAEPALFVSENNGRCRLENAGIRVAVISGLEKEILEVATAGHINFNISYFPEHTETHLIWSFTSGSNLPTANMTLLSSFLKATNYKNPFLRTLVPAVGAAYALQATVAIPSILAKSERFYDASGSITYLSVTALSLCLPMLRARISGNLVNEMRPVTLSFSALNWRQVALSMAVTIWATRLGSYLFQRILADGKDSRFDEIKKSPLKFLGAFTAQATWVSMCLLPVLALNSIPSKLLSTLPLIKATDVLGLSLFVSGFAFEIMADRQKNNWVQAKKRKEHDEKFLTSGLWSKSRHPNYFGEMTLWTGIATTAAGVLAGNVGQVGMGLSATTYGRLVGVAMCAASPAFTAFLLLKVSGVPLSETKYDKKFGDDKEYIRWKRETPVIIPRLW
;
A
#
# COMPACT_ATOMS: atom_id res chain seq x y z
N MET A 1 5.49 -69.90 5.46
CA MET A 1 4.77 -68.71 4.96
C MET A 1 5.50 -67.49 5.48
N ALA A 2 6.36 -66.89 4.65
CA ALA A 2 7.02 -65.64 5.00
C ALA A 2 6.00 -64.51 4.86
N THR A 3 5.68 -63.84 5.97
CA THR A 3 4.88 -62.62 6.00
C THR A 3 5.62 -61.54 5.21
N ILE A 4 5.12 -61.25 4.01
CA ILE A 4 5.54 -60.09 3.21
C ILE A 4 5.22 -58.86 4.05
N GLY A 5 6.23 -58.26 4.68
CA GLY A 5 6.09 -57.00 5.40
C GLY A 5 5.62 -55.92 4.41
N SER A 6 4.55 -55.21 4.77
CA SER A 6 4.07 -54.07 3.99
C SER A 6 5.21 -53.10 3.68
N PRO A 7 5.30 -52.54 2.46
CA PRO A 7 6.37 -51.62 2.10
C PRO A 7 6.36 -50.41 3.03
N VAL A 8 7.51 -50.09 3.63
CA VAL A 8 7.71 -48.91 4.47
C VAL A 8 7.61 -47.68 3.57
N HIS A 9 6.56 -46.87 3.75
CA HIS A 9 6.36 -45.63 3.01
C HIS A 9 7.28 -44.53 3.55
N THR A 10 7.93 -43.80 2.65
CA THR A 10 8.71 -42.60 2.95
C THR A 10 7.79 -41.39 3.09
N HIS A 11 8.30 -40.32 3.73
CA HIS A 11 7.60 -39.03 3.77
C HIS A 11 7.30 -38.49 2.36
N LEU A 12 8.19 -38.75 1.40
CA LEU A 12 8.01 -38.38 0.00
C LEU A 12 6.82 -39.12 -0.64
N ASP A 13 6.65 -40.41 -0.34
CA ASP A 13 5.50 -41.20 -0.83
C ASP A 13 4.17 -40.64 -0.33
N PHE A 14 4.11 -40.22 0.95
CA PHE A 14 2.92 -39.56 1.48
C PHE A 14 2.69 -38.18 0.86
N MET A 15 3.75 -37.40 0.62
CA MET A 15 3.61 -36.12 -0.07
C MET A 15 3.13 -36.30 -1.53
N GLN A 16 3.59 -37.34 -2.22
CA GLN A 16 3.11 -37.69 -3.56
C GLN A 16 1.62 -38.04 -3.54
N LYS A 17 1.18 -38.86 -2.57
CA LYS A 17 -0.24 -39.18 -2.38
C LYS A 17 -1.07 -37.94 -2.04
N ALA A 18 -0.52 -36.98 -1.30
CA ALA A 18 -1.18 -35.69 -1.04
C ALA A 18 -1.30 -34.85 -2.33
N LEU A 19 -0.26 -34.83 -3.15
CA LEU A 19 -0.27 -34.20 -4.47
C LEU A 19 -1.32 -34.83 -5.41
N ASP A 20 -1.50 -36.14 -5.35
CA ASP A 20 -2.57 -36.83 -6.09
C ASP A 20 -3.97 -36.43 -5.63
N GLN A 21 -4.16 -36.11 -4.34
CA GLN A 21 -5.42 -35.51 -3.88
C GLN A 21 -5.59 -34.09 -4.44
N ALA A 22 -4.53 -33.27 -4.45
CA ALA A 22 -4.58 -31.92 -5.00
C ALA A 22 -5.02 -31.91 -6.47
N ARG A 23 -4.58 -32.91 -7.25
CA ARG A 23 -4.99 -33.13 -8.66
C ARG A 23 -6.49 -33.40 -8.83
N LYS A 24 -7.23 -33.78 -7.78
CA LYS A 24 -8.69 -33.97 -7.84
C LYS A 24 -9.48 -32.66 -7.68
N SER A 25 -8.89 -31.63 -7.08
CA SER A 25 -9.53 -30.32 -6.96
C SER A 25 -9.75 -29.71 -8.36
N PRO A 26 -10.89 -29.06 -8.65
CA PRO A 26 -11.10 -28.40 -9.93
C PRO A 26 -10.13 -27.21 -10.09
N ALA A 27 -9.61 -27.03 -11.31
CA ALA A 27 -8.85 -25.84 -11.71
C ALA A 27 -9.78 -24.65 -11.85
N LYS A 28 -9.68 -23.67 -10.95
CA LYS A 28 -10.46 -22.42 -11.03
C LYS A 28 -9.56 -21.23 -10.69
N PRO A 29 -9.83 -20.04 -11.25
CA PRO A 29 -9.09 -18.81 -10.91
C PRO A 29 -9.24 -18.38 -9.44
N THR A 30 -10.21 -18.95 -8.72
CA THR A 30 -10.63 -18.49 -7.39
C THR A 30 -10.08 -19.32 -6.23
N ASN A 31 -9.41 -20.45 -6.49
CA ASN A 31 -8.86 -21.32 -5.44
C ASN A 31 -7.54 -21.97 -5.87
N PHE A 32 -6.72 -22.32 -4.88
CA PHE A 32 -5.54 -23.15 -5.09
C PHE A 32 -5.90 -24.62 -4.94
N ARG A 33 -5.28 -25.47 -5.74
CA ARG A 33 -5.46 -26.93 -5.67
C ARG A 33 -4.50 -27.49 -4.64
N VAL A 34 -4.98 -27.71 -3.43
CA VAL A 34 -4.19 -28.23 -2.31
C VAL A 34 -4.70 -29.63 -1.99
N GLY A 35 -3.80 -30.50 -1.55
CA GLY A 35 -4.11 -31.83 -1.08
C GLY A 35 -3.49 -32.07 0.28
N ALA A 36 -4.17 -32.87 1.11
CA ALA A 36 -3.73 -33.18 2.46
C ALA A 36 -4.05 -34.62 2.84
N LEU A 37 -3.25 -35.18 3.75
CA LEU A 37 -3.43 -36.51 4.33
C LEU A 37 -3.22 -36.44 5.83
N LEU A 38 -4.11 -37.07 6.59
CA LEU A 38 -3.90 -37.35 8.01
C LEU A 38 -3.44 -38.80 8.14
N VAL A 39 -2.31 -39.03 8.81
CA VAL A 39 -1.63 -40.33 8.84
C VAL A 39 -1.27 -40.68 10.28
N ASP A 40 -1.50 -41.93 10.66
CA ASP A 40 -0.91 -42.52 11.85
C ASP A 40 0.53 -42.92 11.55
N SER A 41 1.50 -42.26 12.18
CA SER A 41 2.92 -42.48 11.89
C SER A 41 3.44 -43.84 12.38
N ASP A 42 2.78 -44.47 13.35
CA ASP A 42 3.23 -45.77 13.89
C ASP A 42 2.85 -46.91 12.96
N THR A 43 1.62 -46.88 12.45
CA THR A 43 1.08 -47.91 11.55
C THR A 43 1.24 -47.56 10.07
N GLN A 44 1.66 -46.33 9.76
CA GLN A 44 1.70 -45.75 8.41
C GLN A 44 0.33 -45.75 7.69
N THR A 45 -0.76 -45.82 8.46
CA THR A 45 -2.12 -45.85 7.93
C THR A 45 -2.62 -44.45 7.64
N ILE A 46 -3.16 -44.22 6.44
CA ILE A 46 -3.84 -42.97 6.11
C ILE A 46 -5.22 -42.98 6.79
N LEU A 47 -5.39 -42.12 7.80
CA LEU A 47 -6.62 -41.98 8.56
C LEU A 47 -7.68 -41.21 7.76
N SER A 48 -7.27 -40.22 7.00
CA SER A 48 -8.18 -39.42 6.17
C SER A 48 -7.41 -38.70 5.05
N THR A 49 -8.13 -38.37 3.99
CA THR A 49 -7.62 -37.64 2.83
C THR A 49 -8.48 -36.41 2.57
N GLY A 50 -7.88 -35.37 1.99
CA GLY A 50 -8.55 -34.11 1.73
C GLY A 50 -8.00 -33.41 0.49
N TYR A 51 -8.86 -32.76 -0.29
CA TYR A 51 -8.45 -31.77 -1.28
C TYR A 51 -9.33 -30.53 -1.26
N THR A 52 -8.83 -29.41 -1.82
CA THR A 52 -9.58 -28.15 -1.89
C THR A 52 -10.94 -28.35 -2.56
N LEU A 53 -12.02 -27.85 -1.94
CA LEU A 53 -13.41 -27.98 -2.39
C LEU A 53 -13.96 -29.42 -2.48
N GLU A 54 -13.37 -30.37 -1.74
CA GLU A 54 -13.93 -31.73 -1.67
C GLU A 54 -15.24 -31.77 -0.87
N CYS A 55 -15.27 -31.13 0.30
CA CYS A 55 -16.48 -31.01 1.12
C CYS A 55 -17.28 -29.75 0.74
N GLU A 56 -18.59 -29.78 1.00
CA GLU A 56 -19.51 -28.68 0.68
C GLU A 56 -19.02 -27.31 1.21
N GLY A 57 -19.12 -26.30 0.34
CA GLY A 57 -18.70 -24.93 0.63
C GLY A 57 -17.24 -24.62 0.26
N ASN A 58 -16.75 -23.46 0.70
CA ASN A 58 -15.37 -23.05 0.46
C ASN A 58 -14.45 -23.74 1.48
N THR A 59 -14.04 -24.98 1.19
CA THR A 59 -13.24 -25.83 2.09
C THR A 59 -11.82 -25.99 1.58
N HIS A 60 -10.85 -25.98 2.50
CA HIS A 60 -9.43 -26.27 2.20
C HIS A 60 -9.16 -27.77 2.41
N ALA A 61 -8.04 -28.26 1.89
CA ALA A 61 -7.68 -29.68 1.95
C ALA A 61 -7.58 -30.20 3.40
N GLU A 62 -6.91 -29.46 4.28
CA GLU A 62 -6.72 -29.80 5.69
C GLU A 62 -8.07 -29.81 6.42
N GLN A 63 -8.96 -28.89 6.07
CA GLN A 63 -10.34 -28.87 6.58
C GLN A 63 -11.14 -30.08 6.12
N CYS A 64 -10.98 -30.52 4.86
CA CYS A 64 -11.69 -31.68 4.33
C CYS A 64 -11.25 -32.97 5.03
N CYS A 65 -9.95 -33.15 5.30
CA CYS A 65 -9.44 -34.28 6.09
C CYS A 65 -10.19 -34.42 7.42
N LEU A 66 -10.30 -33.31 8.16
CA LEU A 66 -10.93 -33.30 9.49
C LEU A 66 -12.45 -33.51 9.41
N ILE A 67 -13.13 -32.89 8.45
CA ILE A 67 -14.59 -33.08 8.28
C ILE A 67 -14.91 -34.54 7.95
N LYS A 68 -14.19 -35.14 7.00
CA LYS A 68 -14.43 -36.51 6.57
C LYS A 68 -14.17 -37.52 7.69
N LEU A 69 -13.08 -37.32 8.44
CA LEU A 69 -12.76 -38.19 9.56
C LEU A 69 -13.79 -38.06 10.70
N ALA A 70 -14.22 -36.83 11.01
CA ALA A 70 -15.26 -36.60 12.02
C ALA A 70 -16.58 -37.30 11.62
N PHE A 71 -16.96 -37.19 10.34
CA PHE A 71 -18.14 -37.85 9.80
C PHE A 71 -18.04 -39.39 9.90
N GLU A 72 -16.90 -39.97 9.48
CA GLU A 72 -16.66 -41.42 9.56
C GLU A 72 -16.72 -41.93 11.00
N ARG A 73 -16.13 -41.17 11.94
CA ARG A 73 -16.09 -41.51 13.37
C ARG A 73 -17.37 -41.11 14.12
N LYS A 74 -18.33 -40.48 13.45
CA LYS A 74 -19.60 -39.99 14.03
C LYS A 74 -19.40 -39.07 15.24
N VAL A 75 -18.40 -38.19 15.17
CA VAL A 75 -18.09 -37.19 16.20
C VAL A 75 -18.04 -35.79 15.60
N SER A 76 -18.01 -34.75 16.44
CA SER A 76 -17.74 -33.40 15.95
C SER A 76 -16.25 -33.24 15.63
N VAL A 77 -15.89 -32.29 14.76
CA VAL A 77 -14.49 -31.98 14.44
C VAL A 77 -13.68 -31.58 15.70
N GLY A 78 -14.34 -30.97 16.70
CA GLY A 78 -13.70 -30.59 17.96
C GLY A 78 -13.32 -31.81 18.83
N ASP A 79 -14.09 -32.89 18.71
CA ASP A 79 -13.90 -34.11 19.51
C ASP A 79 -12.93 -35.10 18.84
N LEU A 80 -12.41 -34.78 17.65
CA LEU A 80 -11.42 -35.64 16.99
C LEU A 80 -10.13 -35.78 17.80
N ALA A 81 -9.75 -34.77 18.58
CA ALA A 81 -8.49 -34.77 19.31
C ALA A 81 -8.31 -35.97 20.26
N ILE A 82 -9.40 -36.48 20.84
CA ILE A 82 -9.37 -37.64 21.74
C ILE A 82 -9.40 -38.99 21.00
N MET A 83 -9.72 -39.00 19.71
CA MET A 83 -9.86 -40.21 18.89
C MET A 83 -8.68 -40.45 17.95
N LEU A 84 -7.79 -39.47 17.80
CA LEU A 84 -6.62 -39.58 16.95
C LEU A 84 -5.51 -40.40 17.64
N PRO A 85 -4.82 -41.30 16.91
CA PRO A 85 -3.62 -41.97 17.41
C PRO A 85 -2.57 -40.99 17.93
N GLU A 86 -1.79 -41.41 18.94
CA GLU A 86 -0.82 -40.53 19.62
C GLU A 86 0.20 -39.92 18.66
N ASN A 87 0.65 -40.68 17.66
CA ASN A 87 1.63 -40.26 16.66
C ASN A 87 0.98 -39.85 15.32
N THR A 88 -0.15 -39.13 15.39
CA THR A 88 -0.79 -38.59 14.19
C THR A 88 0.03 -37.44 13.58
N VAL A 89 0.24 -37.50 12.27
CA VAL A 89 0.90 -36.47 11.46
C VAL A 89 0.02 -36.00 10.30
N LEU A 90 0.22 -34.76 9.88
CA LEU A 90 -0.49 -34.16 8.74
C LEU A 90 0.50 -33.90 7.61
N TYR A 91 0.20 -34.40 6.41
CA TYR A 91 0.89 -34.00 5.18
C TYR A 91 -0.01 -33.02 4.42
N THR A 92 0.56 -31.92 3.94
CA THR A 92 -0.13 -30.95 3.09
C THR A 92 0.77 -30.48 1.96
N THR A 93 0.25 -30.40 0.74
CA THR A 93 1.05 -29.99 -0.42
C THR A 93 1.49 -28.55 -0.31
N VAL A 94 0.64 -27.67 0.23
CA VAL A 94 0.94 -26.25 0.47
C VAL A 94 0.81 -25.96 1.96
N GLU A 95 1.64 -25.05 2.46
CA GLU A 95 1.63 -24.67 3.88
C GLU A 95 0.24 -24.23 4.39
N PRO A 96 -0.18 -24.63 5.60
CA PRO A 96 -1.50 -24.30 6.11
C PRO A 96 -1.74 -22.79 6.26
N CYS A 97 -2.89 -22.32 5.79
CA CYS A 97 -3.18 -20.89 5.84
C CYS A 97 -3.37 -20.36 7.28
N VAL A 98 -2.83 -19.16 7.53
CA VAL A 98 -3.00 -18.39 8.79
C VAL A 98 -4.27 -17.54 8.77
N LEU A 99 -4.72 -17.15 7.59
CA LEU A 99 -5.88 -16.28 7.37
C LEU A 99 -6.71 -16.81 6.20
N ARG A 100 -8.04 -16.69 6.28
CA ARG A 100 -8.95 -16.94 5.15
C ARG A 100 -9.68 -15.68 4.75
N LEU A 101 -9.64 -15.33 3.46
CA LEU A 101 -10.35 -14.19 2.90
C LEU A 101 -11.89 -14.31 3.04
N SER A 102 -12.40 -15.55 3.15
CA SER A 102 -13.82 -15.81 3.41
C SER A 102 -14.26 -15.50 4.84
N GLY A 103 -13.33 -15.17 5.75
CA GLY A 103 -13.61 -15.03 7.19
C GLY A 103 -13.78 -16.36 7.94
N ALA A 104 -13.68 -17.50 7.25
CA ALA A 104 -13.73 -18.81 7.89
C ALA A 104 -12.46 -19.09 8.73
N LYS A 105 -12.58 -19.94 9.75
CA LYS A 105 -11.45 -20.38 10.58
C LYS A 105 -10.29 -20.93 9.73
N SER A 106 -9.07 -20.45 9.99
CA SER A 106 -7.86 -20.79 9.25
C SER A 106 -7.42 -22.24 9.44
N CYS A 107 -6.57 -22.77 8.55
CA CYS A 107 -6.10 -24.16 8.67
C CYS A 107 -5.15 -24.31 9.86
N VAL A 108 -4.30 -23.31 10.12
CA VAL A 108 -3.50 -23.24 11.35
C VAL A 108 -4.39 -23.27 12.60
N ASP A 109 -5.46 -22.46 12.66
CA ASP A 109 -6.37 -22.48 13.81
C ASP A 109 -7.10 -23.82 13.95
N ARG A 110 -7.44 -24.49 12.84
CA ARG A 110 -8.07 -25.82 12.88
C ARG A 110 -7.15 -26.87 13.46
N ILE A 111 -5.88 -26.87 13.04
CA ILE A 111 -4.85 -27.76 13.58
C ILE A 111 -4.64 -27.48 15.06
N LEU A 112 -4.49 -26.20 15.46
CA LEU A 112 -4.30 -25.81 16.86
C LEU A 112 -5.49 -26.17 17.76
N ASN A 113 -6.72 -26.14 17.24
CA ASN A 113 -7.91 -26.55 18.01
C ASN A 113 -7.95 -28.05 18.33
N LEU A 114 -7.15 -28.86 17.64
CA LEU A 114 -6.96 -30.27 18.00
C LEU A 114 -5.90 -30.45 19.10
N GLY A 115 -5.38 -29.36 19.66
CA GLY A 115 -4.37 -29.39 20.71
C GLY A 115 -3.08 -30.07 20.24
N LYS A 116 -2.63 -31.08 20.99
CA LYS A 116 -1.41 -31.86 20.69
C LYS A 116 -1.67 -33.16 19.92
N ALA A 117 -2.88 -33.34 19.39
CA ALA A 117 -3.25 -34.56 18.67
C ALA A 117 -2.48 -34.73 17.35
N ILE A 118 -2.11 -33.62 16.68
CA ILE A 118 -1.20 -33.64 15.53
C ILE A 118 0.20 -33.28 16.02
N LYS A 119 1.17 -34.19 15.88
CA LYS A 119 2.55 -33.99 16.34
C LYS A 119 3.41 -33.23 15.34
N THR A 120 3.26 -33.57 14.06
CA THR A 120 4.07 -33.00 12.98
C THR A 120 3.20 -32.64 11.79
N VAL A 121 3.46 -31.49 11.20
CA VAL A 121 2.91 -31.05 9.91
C VAL A 121 4.04 -31.06 8.88
N TYR A 122 3.93 -31.96 7.91
CA TYR A 122 4.81 -32.04 6.77
C TYR A 122 4.26 -31.22 5.60
N VAL A 123 5.09 -30.35 5.03
CA VAL A 123 4.69 -29.38 4.01
C VAL A 123 5.52 -29.60 2.75
N GLY A 124 4.88 -29.75 1.58
CA GLY A 124 5.59 -29.98 0.31
C GLY A 124 6.08 -28.71 -0.37
N LEU A 125 5.34 -27.61 -0.24
CA LEU A 125 5.75 -26.28 -0.68
C LEU A 125 5.55 -25.31 0.48
N ALA A 126 6.67 -24.91 1.10
CA ALA A 126 6.68 -23.79 2.03
C ALA A 126 6.16 -22.55 1.31
N GLU A 127 5.25 -21.81 1.93
CA GLU A 127 4.50 -20.77 1.25
C GLU A 127 5.47 -19.77 0.58
N PRO A 128 5.52 -19.67 -0.77
CA PRO A 128 6.32 -18.63 -1.41
C PRO A 128 5.80 -17.27 -0.89
N ALA A 129 6.70 -16.30 -0.68
CA ALA A 129 6.36 -14.94 -0.20
C ALA A 129 5.27 -14.20 -1.03
N LEU A 130 4.80 -14.83 -2.11
CA LEU A 130 3.70 -14.48 -3.00
C LEU A 130 2.28 -14.73 -2.45
N PHE A 131 2.05 -15.45 -1.34
CA PHE A 131 0.66 -15.75 -0.89
C PHE A 131 0.17 -14.97 0.36
N VAL A 132 0.94 -14.88 1.45
CA VAL A 132 0.66 -13.98 2.61
C VAL A 132 1.97 -13.36 3.10
N SER A 133 2.00 -12.03 3.33
CA SER A 133 3.24 -11.29 3.62
C SER A 133 3.79 -11.45 5.05
N GLU A 134 3.13 -12.23 5.90
CA GLU A 134 3.61 -12.65 7.23
C GLU A 134 3.02 -14.03 7.56
N ASN A 135 3.65 -15.10 7.05
CA ASN A 135 3.29 -16.43 7.50
C ASN A 135 3.98 -16.71 8.85
N ASN A 136 3.31 -16.36 9.94
CA ASN A 136 3.68 -16.82 11.28
C ASN A 136 3.06 -18.19 11.61
N GLY A 137 2.41 -18.87 10.65
CA GLY A 137 1.72 -20.14 10.84
C GLY A 137 2.64 -21.23 11.37
N ARG A 138 3.83 -21.36 10.75
CA ARG A 138 4.90 -22.21 11.26
C ARG A 138 5.25 -21.91 12.72
N CYS A 139 5.52 -20.65 13.04
CA CYS A 139 5.85 -20.22 14.40
C CYS A 139 4.71 -20.48 15.39
N ARG A 140 3.45 -20.29 14.98
CA ARG A 140 2.26 -20.57 15.81
C ARG A 140 2.10 -22.06 16.11
N LEU A 141 2.35 -22.93 15.13
CA LEU A 141 2.33 -24.38 15.30
C LEU A 141 3.49 -24.84 16.19
N GLU A 142 4.71 -24.37 15.92
CA GLU A 142 5.91 -24.72 16.69
C GLU A 142 5.81 -24.26 18.15
N ASN A 143 5.28 -23.06 18.42
CA ASN A 143 5.04 -22.56 19.78
C ASN A 143 3.98 -23.38 20.54
N ALA A 144 3.06 -24.05 19.82
CA ALA A 144 2.08 -24.98 20.42
C ALA A 144 2.66 -26.39 20.62
N GLY A 145 3.93 -26.61 20.27
CA GLY A 145 4.61 -27.91 20.36
C GLY A 145 4.34 -28.83 19.17
N ILE A 146 3.85 -28.30 18.03
CA ILE A 146 3.63 -29.04 16.79
C ILE A 146 4.80 -28.78 15.85
N ARG A 147 5.56 -29.82 15.49
CA ARG A 147 6.71 -29.68 14.59
C ARG A 147 6.24 -29.39 13.16
N VAL A 148 6.94 -28.50 12.46
CA VAL A 148 6.70 -28.26 11.03
C VAL A 148 7.95 -28.64 10.23
N ALA A 149 7.80 -29.51 9.24
CA ALA A 149 8.90 -30.02 8.43
C ALA A 149 8.59 -29.85 6.93
N VAL A 150 9.55 -29.35 6.15
CA VAL A 150 9.40 -29.20 4.69
C VAL A 150 9.97 -30.45 4.01
N ILE A 151 9.21 -31.02 3.08
CA ILE A 151 9.63 -32.16 2.25
C ILE A 151 10.08 -31.62 0.90
N SER A 152 11.36 -31.80 0.59
CA SER A 152 11.93 -31.40 -0.69
C SER A 152 11.77 -32.47 -1.78
N GLY A 153 11.80 -32.04 -3.05
CA GLY A 153 11.78 -32.91 -4.22
C GLY A 153 10.50 -32.86 -5.06
N LEU A 154 9.46 -32.15 -4.60
CA LEU A 154 8.17 -32.03 -5.31
C LEU A 154 7.70 -30.57 -5.48
N GLU A 155 8.54 -29.59 -5.15
CA GLU A 155 8.16 -28.16 -5.06
C GLU A 155 7.60 -27.64 -6.39
N LYS A 156 8.24 -27.98 -7.52
CA LYS A 156 7.83 -27.57 -8.87
C LYS A 156 6.47 -28.16 -9.24
N GLU A 157 6.31 -29.47 -9.07
CA GLU A 157 5.05 -30.16 -9.39
C GLU A 157 3.89 -29.69 -8.51
N ILE A 158 4.16 -29.48 -7.21
CA ILE A 158 3.17 -28.93 -6.28
C ILE A 158 2.75 -27.54 -6.71
N LEU A 159 3.69 -26.67 -7.09
CA LEU A 159 3.37 -25.31 -7.54
C LEU A 159 2.53 -25.32 -8.83
N GLU A 160 2.92 -26.14 -9.81
CA GLU A 160 2.19 -26.33 -11.07
C GLU A 160 0.75 -26.80 -10.82
N VAL A 161 0.58 -27.84 -9.99
CA VAL A 161 -0.76 -28.34 -9.64
C VAL A 161 -1.54 -27.28 -8.87
N ALA A 162 -0.94 -26.65 -7.86
CA ALA A 162 -1.63 -25.68 -7.00
C ALA A 162 -2.16 -24.48 -7.78
N THR A 163 -1.42 -24.02 -8.80
CA THR A 163 -1.72 -22.83 -9.59
C THR A 163 -2.47 -23.12 -10.91
N ALA A 164 -2.75 -24.38 -11.22
CA ALA A 164 -3.52 -24.75 -12.40
C ALA A 164 -4.92 -24.10 -12.39
N GLY A 165 -5.19 -23.24 -13.38
CA GLY A 165 -6.41 -22.44 -13.51
C GLY A 165 -6.25 -20.94 -13.21
N HIS A 166 -5.06 -20.49 -12.78
CA HIS A 166 -4.74 -19.07 -12.58
C HIS A 166 -4.09 -18.48 -13.85
N ILE A 167 -4.66 -17.40 -14.40
CA ILE A 167 -4.32 -16.89 -15.75
C ILE A 167 -2.95 -16.18 -15.82
N ASN A 168 -2.23 -15.96 -14.71
CA ASN A 168 -0.96 -15.21 -14.70
C ASN A 168 0.07 -15.68 -13.67
N PHE A 169 0.19 -16.99 -13.40
CA PHE A 169 1.29 -17.51 -12.57
C PHE A 169 2.49 -17.87 -13.45
N ASN A 170 3.47 -16.98 -13.54
CA ASN A 170 4.71 -17.23 -14.30
C ASN A 170 5.62 -18.15 -13.49
N ILE A 171 5.86 -19.37 -13.96
CA ILE A 171 6.74 -20.39 -13.35
C ILE A 171 8.21 -20.05 -13.65
N SER A 172 8.66 -18.88 -13.23
CA SER A 172 10.05 -18.46 -13.38
C SER A 172 10.61 -18.09 -12.01
N TYR A 173 10.67 -19.07 -11.13
CA TYR A 173 11.31 -18.96 -9.81
C TYR A 173 11.93 -20.28 -9.36
N PHE A 174 12.64 -20.96 -10.28
CA PHE A 174 13.67 -21.94 -9.95
C PHE A 174 14.84 -21.70 -10.90
N PRO A 175 16.10 -21.63 -10.42
CA PRO A 175 17.23 -21.43 -11.31
C PRO A 175 17.46 -22.71 -12.12
N GLU A 176 17.10 -22.69 -13.40
CA GLU A 176 17.69 -23.62 -14.37
C GLU A 176 19.10 -23.11 -14.67
N HIS A 177 20.10 -23.92 -14.34
CA HIS A 177 21.46 -23.74 -14.83
C HIS A 177 21.45 -23.85 -16.35
N THR A 178 21.51 -22.72 -17.07
CA THR A 178 22.29 -22.58 -18.32
C THR A 178 22.28 -21.13 -18.82
N GLU A 179 23.43 -20.74 -19.40
CA GLU A 179 23.92 -19.43 -19.84
C GLU A 179 22.98 -18.67 -20.79
N THR A 180 22.96 -17.33 -20.90
CA THR A 180 24.04 -16.43 -21.32
C THR A 180 23.59 -14.98 -21.09
N HIS A 181 24.37 -14.16 -20.37
CA HIS A 181 24.16 -12.71 -20.29
C HIS A 181 25.31 -11.96 -20.97
N LEU A 182 24.97 -11.17 -21.99
CA LEU A 182 25.80 -10.06 -22.46
C LEU A 182 25.90 -9.02 -21.34
N ILE A 183 27.05 -8.99 -20.68
CA ILE A 183 27.39 -8.07 -19.60
C ILE A 183 28.00 -6.80 -20.19
N TRP A 184 27.37 -5.65 -19.95
CA TRP A 184 28.09 -4.39 -19.83
C TRP A 184 28.60 -4.28 -18.39
N SER A 185 29.90 -4.51 -18.19
CA SER A 185 30.55 -4.38 -16.90
C SER A 185 30.94 -2.93 -16.66
N PHE A 186 30.23 -2.24 -15.77
CA PHE A 186 30.79 -1.09 -15.05
C PHE A 186 31.32 -1.60 -13.72
N THR A 187 32.64 -1.57 -13.58
CA THR A 187 33.34 -1.75 -12.31
C THR A 187 32.97 -0.63 -11.35
N SER A 188 32.34 -0.96 -10.24
CA SER A 188 32.43 -0.14 -9.03
C SER A 188 32.43 -1.05 -7.81
N GLY A 189 33.62 -1.28 -7.27
CA GLY A 189 33.75 -1.70 -5.89
C GLY A 189 33.14 -0.63 -4.98
N SER A 190 32.30 -1.04 -4.05
CA SER A 190 32.13 -0.35 -2.78
C SER A 190 31.52 -1.30 -1.77
N ASN A 191 32.31 -1.59 -0.72
CA ASN A 191 31.78 -2.06 0.55
C ASN A 191 30.75 -1.03 1.03
N LEU A 192 29.46 -1.37 1.00
CA LEU A 192 28.46 -0.56 1.67
C LEU A 192 28.64 -0.71 3.19
N PRO A 193 28.73 0.40 3.95
CA PRO A 193 29.12 0.34 5.36
C PRO A 193 28.05 -0.38 6.18
N THR A 194 28.50 -1.31 7.03
CA THR A 194 27.70 -2.07 8.03
C THR A 194 26.76 -1.19 8.87
N ALA A 195 27.08 0.09 9.05
CA ALA A 195 26.26 1.09 9.73
C ALA A 195 24.90 1.38 9.06
N ASN A 196 24.81 1.32 7.72
CA ASN A 196 23.54 1.58 7.02
C ASN A 196 22.53 0.43 7.22
N MET A 197 23.04 -0.80 7.36
CA MET A 197 22.23 -1.99 7.64
C MET A 197 21.71 -2.03 9.08
N THR A 198 22.49 -1.54 10.06
CA THR A 198 22.02 -1.43 11.45
C THR A 198 20.97 -0.33 11.61
N LEU A 199 21.10 0.81 10.92
CA LEU A 199 20.11 1.88 10.97
C LEU A 199 18.78 1.46 10.34
N LEU A 200 18.82 0.87 9.13
CA LEU A 200 17.61 0.42 8.45
C LEU A 200 16.88 -0.68 9.23
N SER A 201 17.61 -1.68 9.73
CA SER A 201 17.01 -2.73 10.55
C SER A 201 16.45 -2.19 11.87
N SER A 202 17.13 -1.23 12.50
CA SER A 202 16.62 -0.54 13.71
C SER A 202 15.34 0.24 13.42
N PHE A 203 15.30 0.99 12.31
CA PHE A 203 14.11 1.71 11.87
C PHE A 203 12.94 0.76 11.60
N LEU A 204 13.16 -0.34 10.90
CA LEU A 204 12.12 -1.31 10.59
C LEU A 204 11.59 -2.01 11.84
N LYS A 205 12.46 -2.32 12.82
CA LYS A 205 12.07 -2.84 14.13
C LYS A 205 11.27 -1.82 14.94
N ALA A 206 11.75 -0.57 15.02
CA ALA A 206 11.09 0.52 15.75
C ALA A 206 9.70 0.85 15.19
N THR A 207 9.50 0.62 13.89
CA THR A 207 8.25 0.88 13.19
C THR A 207 7.42 -0.38 12.92
N ASN A 208 7.73 -1.49 13.60
CA ASN A 208 7.02 -2.76 13.44
C ASN A 208 5.75 -2.82 14.31
N TYR A 209 4.77 -1.98 13.99
CA TYR A 209 3.46 -1.98 14.67
C TYR A 209 2.73 -3.31 14.48
N LYS A 210 1.85 -3.68 15.43
CA LYS A 210 1.03 -4.90 15.30
C LYS A 210 0.10 -4.87 14.08
N ASN A 211 -0.43 -3.70 13.75
CA ASN A 211 -1.28 -3.51 12.58
C ASN A 211 -0.41 -3.23 11.34
N PRO A 212 -0.45 -4.08 10.29
CA PRO A 212 0.32 -3.88 9.05
C PRO A 212 0.09 -2.53 8.38
N PHE A 213 -1.12 -1.98 8.47
CA PHE A 213 -1.44 -0.66 7.95
C PHE A 213 -0.60 0.44 8.61
N LEU A 214 -0.46 0.38 9.94
CA LEU A 214 0.30 1.37 10.71
C LEU A 214 1.81 1.27 10.47
N ARG A 215 2.33 0.10 10.08
CA ARG A 215 3.73 -0.08 9.69
C ARG A 215 4.13 0.82 8.53
N THR A 216 3.20 1.19 7.66
CA THR A 216 3.49 2.05 6.52
C THR A 216 3.04 3.49 6.76
N LEU A 217 1.82 3.67 7.28
CA LEU A 217 1.24 5.00 7.48
C LEU A 217 2.04 5.84 8.49
N VAL A 218 2.33 5.28 9.67
CA VAL A 218 2.96 6.06 10.75
C VAL A 218 4.39 6.49 10.38
N PRO A 219 5.25 5.62 9.82
CA PRO A 219 6.59 6.03 9.43
C PRO A 219 6.58 6.98 8.23
N ALA A 220 5.61 6.89 7.32
CA ALA A 220 5.46 7.84 6.24
C ALA A 220 5.12 9.25 6.78
N VAL A 221 4.14 9.36 7.68
CA VAL A 221 3.82 10.62 8.35
C VAL A 221 5.01 11.12 9.17
N GLY A 222 5.66 10.25 9.96
CA GLY A 222 6.85 10.58 10.73
C GLY A 222 8.00 11.10 9.87
N ALA A 223 8.21 10.51 8.69
CA ALA A 223 9.21 10.98 7.72
C ALA A 223 8.89 12.40 7.21
N ALA A 224 7.61 12.79 7.09
CA ALA A 224 7.24 14.15 6.73
C ALA A 224 7.74 15.17 7.77
N TYR A 225 7.53 14.89 9.05
CA TYR A 225 8.02 15.74 10.14
C TYR A 225 9.54 15.72 10.24
N ALA A 226 10.17 14.56 10.08
CA ALA A 226 11.63 14.42 10.12
C ALA A 226 12.29 15.24 9.00
N LEU A 227 11.81 15.12 7.75
CA LEU A 227 12.34 15.88 6.62
C LEU A 227 12.19 17.39 6.83
N GLN A 228 11.02 17.84 7.29
CA GLN A 228 10.81 19.26 7.56
C GLN A 228 11.67 19.77 8.72
N ALA A 229 11.88 18.97 9.77
CA ALA A 229 12.80 19.33 10.85
C ALA A 229 14.26 19.42 10.35
N THR A 230 14.70 18.51 9.48
CA THR A 230 16.05 18.54 8.89
C THR A 230 16.28 19.79 8.05
N VAL A 231 15.27 20.28 7.32
CA VAL A 231 15.40 21.54 6.56
C VAL A 231 15.19 22.77 7.44
N ALA A 232 14.38 22.68 8.50
CA ALA A 232 14.12 23.78 9.41
C ALA A 232 15.39 24.25 10.13
N ILE A 233 16.23 23.33 10.61
CA ILE A 233 17.46 23.66 11.36
C ILE A 233 18.38 24.60 10.57
N PRO A 234 18.88 24.25 9.37
CA PRO A 234 19.74 25.14 8.60
C PRO A 234 19.00 26.41 8.14
N SER A 235 17.69 26.32 7.85
CA SER A 235 16.89 27.48 7.44
C SER A 235 16.76 28.53 8.56
N ILE A 236 16.59 28.08 9.81
CA ILE A 236 16.53 28.94 10.99
C ILE A 236 17.88 29.58 11.26
N LEU A 237 18.97 28.79 11.20
CA LEU A 237 20.33 29.30 11.38
C LEU A 237 20.71 30.34 10.33
N ALA A 238 20.35 30.10 9.06
CA ALA A 238 20.59 31.01 7.95
C ALA A 238 19.56 32.14 7.83
N LYS A 239 18.50 32.14 8.66
CA LYS A 239 17.33 33.04 8.56
C LYS A 239 16.79 33.15 7.12
N SER A 240 16.77 32.03 6.39
CA SER A 240 16.40 31.97 4.98
C SER A 240 15.21 31.06 4.75
N GLU A 241 14.25 31.55 3.98
CA GLU A 241 13.05 30.85 3.50
C GLU A 241 13.23 30.19 2.15
N ARG A 242 14.41 30.35 1.53
CA ARG A 242 14.66 29.98 0.12
C ARG A 242 14.30 28.53 -0.20
N PHE A 243 14.44 27.64 0.79
CA PHE A 243 14.17 26.22 0.64
C PHE A 243 12.81 25.77 1.20
N TYR A 244 11.99 26.68 1.74
CA TYR A 244 10.72 26.32 2.36
C TYR A 244 9.72 25.71 1.36
N ASP A 245 9.46 26.36 0.23
CA ASP A 245 8.51 25.81 -0.76
C ASP A 245 9.09 24.53 -1.43
N ALA A 246 10.42 24.46 -1.61
CA ALA A 246 11.10 23.28 -2.14
C ALA A 246 11.03 22.09 -1.17
N SER A 247 11.21 22.31 0.13
CA SER A 247 11.13 21.25 1.15
C SER A 247 9.74 20.63 1.20
N GLY A 248 8.69 21.43 1.06
CA GLY A 248 7.32 20.94 0.93
C GLY A 248 7.17 19.94 -0.22
N SER A 249 7.65 20.30 -1.41
CA SER A 249 7.56 19.45 -2.60
C SER A 249 8.40 18.18 -2.48
N ILE A 250 9.63 18.29 -1.94
CA ILE A 250 10.49 17.14 -1.64
C ILE A 250 9.81 16.22 -0.62
N THR A 251 9.07 16.77 0.34
CA THR A 251 8.35 15.98 1.35
C THR A 251 7.21 15.21 0.70
N TYR A 252 6.41 15.83 -0.18
CA TYR A 252 5.38 15.12 -0.95
C TYR A 252 5.95 13.93 -1.70
N LEU A 253 7.05 14.14 -2.44
CA LEU A 253 7.71 13.10 -3.24
C LEU A 253 8.30 11.99 -2.38
N SER A 254 9.05 12.36 -1.34
CA SER A 254 9.77 11.41 -0.48
C SER A 254 8.81 10.54 0.32
N VAL A 255 7.77 11.12 0.90
CA VAL A 255 6.81 10.40 1.74
C VAL A 255 5.91 9.50 0.89
N THR A 256 5.52 9.95 -0.31
CA THR A 256 4.79 9.12 -1.27
C THR A 256 5.63 7.91 -1.69
N ALA A 257 6.88 8.14 -2.12
CA ALA A 257 7.81 7.07 -2.50
C ALA A 257 8.08 6.10 -1.33
N LEU A 258 8.33 6.63 -0.13
CA LEU A 258 8.53 5.83 1.07
C LEU A 258 7.30 4.95 1.34
N SER A 259 6.09 5.51 1.34
CA SER A 259 4.87 4.74 1.59
C SER A 259 4.64 3.61 0.58
N LEU A 260 5.04 3.82 -0.69
CA LEU A 260 4.91 2.82 -1.74
C LEU A 260 5.98 1.71 -1.63
N CYS A 261 7.23 2.07 -1.31
CA CYS A 261 8.36 1.14 -1.26
C CYS A 261 8.47 0.37 0.07
N LEU A 262 8.03 0.98 1.18
CA LEU A 262 8.25 0.45 2.52
C LEU A 262 7.59 -0.92 2.79
N PRO A 263 6.36 -1.22 2.31
CA PRO A 263 5.81 -2.58 2.37
C PRO A 263 6.67 -3.62 1.65
N MET A 264 7.20 -3.26 0.47
CA MET A 264 8.06 -4.15 -0.32
C MET A 264 9.39 -4.40 0.38
N LEU A 265 9.97 -3.36 0.98
CA LEU A 265 11.23 -3.45 1.71
C LEU A 265 11.10 -4.40 2.91
N ARG A 266 9.99 -4.32 3.66
CA ARG A 266 9.70 -5.25 4.76
C ARG A 266 9.54 -6.69 4.27
N ALA A 267 8.79 -6.90 3.19
CA ALA A 267 8.60 -8.24 2.63
C ALA A 267 9.93 -8.89 2.21
N ARG A 268 10.89 -8.12 1.65
CA ARG A 268 12.22 -8.64 1.29
C ARG A 268 13.06 -9.01 2.51
N ILE A 269 13.07 -8.16 3.54
CA ILE A 269 13.92 -8.34 4.73
C ILE A 269 13.43 -9.49 5.61
N SER A 270 12.11 -9.73 5.66
CA SER A 270 11.54 -10.87 6.39
C SER A 270 11.82 -12.23 5.72
N GLY A 271 12.24 -12.27 4.45
CA GLY A 271 12.43 -13.49 3.66
C GLY A 271 13.84 -14.11 3.65
N ASN A 272 14.75 -13.73 4.56
CA ASN A 272 16.15 -14.22 4.60
C ASN A 272 17.00 -13.96 3.32
N LEU A 273 16.63 -13.01 2.46
CA LEU A 273 17.45 -12.54 1.32
C LEU A 273 18.41 -11.40 1.72
N VAL A 274 19.04 -11.51 2.89
CA VAL A 274 19.89 -10.44 3.46
C VAL A 274 21.30 -10.42 2.83
N ASN A 275 21.71 -11.47 2.12
CA ASN A 275 23.09 -11.57 1.61
C ASN A 275 23.36 -10.91 0.26
N GLU A 276 22.34 -10.42 -0.47
CA GLU A 276 22.54 -9.81 -1.79
C GLU A 276 21.70 -8.53 -1.90
N MET A 277 22.32 -7.38 -1.60
CA MET A 277 21.67 -6.08 -1.73
C MET A 277 21.61 -5.66 -3.20
N ARG A 278 20.75 -6.30 -4.00
CA ARG A 278 20.36 -5.76 -5.30
C ARG A 278 19.58 -4.46 -5.10
N PRO A 279 19.75 -3.45 -5.98
CA PRO A 279 18.95 -2.23 -5.91
C PRO A 279 17.45 -2.58 -5.86
N VAL A 280 16.66 -1.79 -5.14
CA VAL A 280 15.19 -1.95 -5.11
C VAL A 280 14.67 -1.68 -6.50
N THR A 281 14.64 -2.72 -7.34
CA THR A 281 13.88 -2.71 -8.57
C THR A 281 12.40 -2.72 -8.16
N LEU A 282 11.75 -1.57 -8.31
CA LEU A 282 10.31 -1.46 -8.23
C LEU A 282 9.74 -2.32 -9.35
N SER A 283 9.39 -3.57 -9.02
CA SER A 283 8.65 -4.40 -9.96
C SER A 283 7.23 -3.87 -10.01
N PHE A 284 6.88 -3.15 -11.09
CA PHE A 284 5.53 -2.63 -11.29
C PHE A 284 4.46 -3.73 -11.23
N SER A 285 4.83 -4.98 -11.54
CA SER A 285 3.95 -6.16 -11.42
C SER A 285 3.59 -6.53 -9.97
N ALA A 286 4.37 -6.09 -8.98
CA ALA A 286 4.10 -6.35 -7.56
C ALA A 286 3.18 -5.29 -6.92
N LEU A 287 2.96 -4.16 -7.59
CA LEU A 287 2.17 -3.04 -7.10
C LEU A 287 0.76 -3.06 -7.70
N ASN A 288 -0.23 -2.65 -6.92
CA ASN A 288 -1.56 -2.45 -7.48
C ASN A 288 -1.58 -1.17 -8.32
N TRP A 289 -2.23 -1.21 -9.48
CA TRP A 289 -2.28 -0.07 -10.38
C TRP A 289 -2.85 1.20 -9.74
N ARG A 290 -3.79 1.08 -8.77
CA ARG A 290 -4.35 2.24 -8.04
C ARG A 290 -3.31 2.94 -7.17
N GLN A 291 -2.45 2.16 -6.51
CA GLN A 291 -1.35 2.68 -5.69
C GLN A 291 -0.37 3.45 -6.57
N VAL A 292 -0.01 2.88 -7.74
CA VAL A 292 0.85 3.53 -8.72
C VAL A 292 0.20 4.79 -9.29
N ALA A 293 -1.07 4.72 -9.70
CA ALA A 293 -1.78 5.82 -10.34
C ALA A 293 -1.92 7.04 -9.39
N LEU A 294 -2.35 6.83 -8.14
CA LEU A 294 -2.46 7.94 -7.19
C LEU A 294 -1.10 8.47 -6.73
N SER A 295 -0.09 7.59 -6.57
CA SER A 295 1.27 8.05 -6.27
C SER A 295 1.85 8.89 -7.42
N MET A 296 1.63 8.47 -8.67
CA MET A 296 2.04 9.22 -9.86
C MET A 296 1.29 10.54 -9.99
N ALA A 297 -0.02 10.57 -9.71
CA ALA A 297 -0.84 11.77 -9.71
C ALA A 297 -0.25 12.84 -8.75
N VAL A 298 0.08 12.42 -7.53
CA VAL A 298 0.77 13.27 -6.54
C VAL A 298 2.15 13.68 -7.04
N THR A 299 2.96 12.75 -7.56
CA THR A 299 4.31 13.06 -8.04
C THR A 299 4.28 14.11 -9.16
N ILE A 300 3.41 13.94 -10.15
CA ILE A 300 3.25 14.89 -11.25
C ILE A 300 2.83 16.26 -10.72
N TRP A 301 1.85 16.30 -9.83
CA TRP A 301 1.37 17.55 -9.23
C TRP A 301 2.45 18.24 -8.39
N ALA A 302 3.11 17.51 -7.50
CA ALA A 302 4.13 18.05 -6.59
C ALA A 302 5.37 18.53 -7.33
N THR A 303 5.83 17.80 -8.35
CA THR A 303 6.93 18.24 -9.21
C THR A 303 6.55 19.51 -9.95
N ARG A 304 5.37 19.57 -10.56
CA ARG A 304 4.88 20.76 -11.28
C ARG A 304 4.79 21.99 -10.37
N LEU A 305 4.08 21.87 -9.26
CA LEU A 305 3.85 23.00 -8.35
C LEU A 305 5.17 23.41 -7.67
N GLY A 306 5.97 22.43 -7.24
CA GLY A 306 7.27 22.66 -6.62
C GLY A 306 8.26 23.37 -7.52
N SER A 307 8.40 22.92 -8.77
CA SER A 307 9.27 23.59 -9.75
C SER A 307 8.80 25.02 -10.03
N TYR A 308 7.49 25.25 -10.15
CA TYR A 308 6.94 26.58 -10.37
C TYR A 308 7.21 27.54 -9.18
N LEU A 309 6.96 27.09 -7.95
CA LEU A 309 7.22 27.89 -6.75
C LEU A 309 8.71 28.17 -6.53
N PHE A 310 9.56 27.16 -6.76
CA PHE A 310 11.00 27.30 -6.61
C PHE A 310 11.59 28.28 -7.64
N GLN A 311 11.18 28.18 -8.90
CA GLN A 311 11.58 29.14 -9.94
C GLN A 311 11.16 30.57 -9.58
N ARG A 312 9.97 30.76 -9.00
CA ARG A 312 9.50 32.07 -8.55
C ARG A 312 10.37 32.64 -7.42
N ILE A 313 10.72 31.83 -6.41
CA ILE A 313 11.58 32.28 -5.32
C ILE A 313 12.97 32.67 -5.83
N LEU A 314 13.52 31.91 -6.79
CA LEU A 314 14.81 32.25 -7.40
C LEU A 314 14.75 33.56 -8.18
N ALA A 315 13.62 33.88 -8.80
CA ALA A 315 13.44 35.11 -9.58
C ALA A 315 13.13 36.34 -8.71
N ASP A 316 12.22 36.21 -7.74
CA ASP A 316 11.75 37.32 -6.89
C ASP A 316 12.63 37.53 -5.65
N GLY A 317 13.48 36.55 -5.29
CA GLY A 317 14.51 36.63 -4.25
C GLY A 317 14.00 36.59 -2.80
N LYS A 318 12.73 36.90 -2.54
CA LYS A 318 12.14 36.98 -1.20
C LYS A 318 10.66 36.61 -1.21
N ASP A 319 10.19 36.00 -0.13
CA ASP A 319 8.77 35.83 0.12
C ASP A 319 8.29 36.64 1.32
N SER A 320 7.42 37.62 1.06
CA SER A 320 6.87 38.52 2.08
C SER A 320 6.12 37.82 3.21
N ARG A 321 5.63 36.58 2.99
CA ARG A 321 4.93 35.78 4.01
C ARG A 321 5.83 35.49 5.21
N PHE A 322 7.15 35.42 5.01
CA PHE A 322 8.09 35.01 6.03
C PHE A 322 8.83 36.17 6.71
N ASP A 323 8.54 37.42 6.33
CA ASP A 323 9.28 38.61 6.80
C ASP A 323 9.24 38.78 8.32
N GLU A 324 8.10 38.47 8.94
CA GLU A 324 7.97 38.49 10.40
C GLU A 324 8.29 37.14 11.04
N ILE A 325 8.01 36.04 10.34
CA ILE A 325 8.15 34.68 10.85
C ILE A 325 9.63 34.33 11.08
N LYS A 326 10.51 34.72 10.14
CA LYS A 326 11.96 34.47 10.21
C LYS A 326 12.67 35.16 11.40
N LYS A 327 12.03 36.14 12.04
CA LYS A 327 12.60 36.86 13.19
C LYS A 327 12.62 36.01 14.47
N SER A 328 11.74 35.02 14.58
CA SER A 328 11.62 34.16 15.75
C SER A 328 11.87 32.69 15.37
N PRO A 329 12.91 32.05 15.93
CA PRO A 329 13.21 30.64 15.66
C PRO A 329 12.03 29.70 15.90
N LEU A 330 11.26 29.92 16.98
CA LEU A 330 10.10 29.09 17.31
C LEU A 330 8.95 29.29 16.33
N LYS A 331 8.66 30.53 15.89
CA LYS A 331 7.63 30.78 14.88
C LYS A 331 8.04 30.18 13.53
N PHE A 332 9.32 30.25 13.18
CA PHE A 332 9.80 29.70 11.93
C PHE A 332 9.79 28.17 11.95
N LEU A 333 10.21 27.53 13.05
CA LEU A 333 10.01 26.09 13.25
C LEU A 333 8.53 25.71 13.16
N GLY A 334 7.64 26.50 13.77
CA GLY A 334 6.19 26.32 13.64
C GLY A 334 5.70 26.31 12.19
N ALA A 335 6.28 27.12 11.31
CA ALA A 335 5.95 27.11 9.89
C ALA A 335 6.36 25.81 9.18
N PHE A 336 7.54 25.25 9.50
CA PHE A 336 7.98 23.95 8.96
C PHE A 336 7.12 22.80 9.50
N THR A 337 6.75 22.83 10.78
CA THR A 337 5.83 21.85 11.37
C THR A 337 4.44 21.93 10.75
N ALA A 338 3.93 23.14 10.52
CA ALA A 338 2.66 23.33 9.81
C ALA A 338 2.72 22.79 8.37
N GLN A 339 3.86 22.91 7.70
CA GLN A 339 4.08 22.31 6.38
C GLN A 339 4.08 20.79 6.42
N ALA A 340 4.73 20.16 7.41
CA ALA A 340 4.67 18.71 7.61
C ALA A 340 3.23 18.21 7.83
N THR A 341 2.48 18.91 8.67
CA THR A 341 1.04 18.64 8.90
C THR A 341 0.25 18.80 7.61
N TRP A 342 0.51 19.86 6.83
CA TRP A 342 -0.16 20.09 5.55
C TRP A 342 0.05 18.91 4.61
N VAL A 343 1.30 18.56 4.35
CA VAL A 343 1.66 17.45 3.45
C VAL A 343 0.99 16.15 3.91
N SER A 344 1.03 15.87 5.21
CA SER A 344 0.45 14.66 5.79
C SER A 344 -1.07 14.57 5.61
N MET A 345 -1.80 15.68 5.83
CA MET A 345 -3.25 15.73 5.66
C MET A 345 -3.68 15.60 4.20
N CYS A 346 -2.95 16.25 3.28
CA CYS A 346 -3.25 16.15 1.85
C CYS A 346 -2.94 14.74 1.31
N LEU A 347 -1.84 14.13 1.77
CA LEU A 347 -1.44 12.79 1.34
C LEU A 347 -2.18 11.65 2.03
N LEU A 348 -2.93 11.90 3.10
CA LEU A 348 -3.56 10.85 3.90
C LEU A 348 -4.29 9.77 3.07
N PRO A 349 -5.08 10.10 2.01
CA PRO A 349 -5.73 9.08 1.18
C PRO A 349 -4.73 8.18 0.44
N VAL A 350 -3.62 8.76 -0.05
CA VAL A 350 -2.56 8.04 -0.78
C VAL A 350 -1.72 7.19 0.17
N LEU A 351 -1.32 7.74 1.32
CA LEU A 351 -0.56 6.99 2.33
C LEU A 351 -1.38 5.83 2.88
N ALA A 352 -2.67 6.04 3.13
CA ALA A 352 -3.58 5.00 3.54
C ALA A 352 -3.72 3.92 2.46
N LEU A 353 -3.93 4.28 1.18
CA LEU A 353 -4.00 3.31 0.10
C LEU A 353 -2.70 2.51 -0.08
N ASN A 354 -1.55 3.16 0.00
CA ASN A 354 -0.23 2.51 -0.08
C ASN A 354 0.06 1.61 1.13
N SER A 355 -0.63 1.82 2.25
CA SER A 355 -0.55 0.98 3.44
C SER A 355 -1.39 -0.30 3.33
N ILE A 356 -2.25 -0.44 2.32
CA ILE A 356 -3.00 -1.67 2.05
C ILE A 356 -2.14 -2.65 1.23
N PRO A 357 -2.06 -3.94 1.60
CA PRO A 357 -1.31 -4.92 0.82
C PRO A 357 -1.79 -5.03 -0.63
N SER A 358 -0.87 -4.95 -1.60
CA SER A 358 -1.22 -4.95 -3.04
C SER A 358 -2.00 -6.21 -3.46
N LYS A 359 -1.71 -7.37 -2.86
CA LYS A 359 -2.46 -8.62 -3.08
C LYS A 359 -3.93 -8.50 -2.68
N LEU A 360 -4.20 -7.83 -1.57
CA LEU A 360 -5.57 -7.59 -1.10
C LEU A 360 -6.30 -6.65 -2.06
N LEU A 361 -5.62 -5.63 -2.60
CA LEU A 361 -6.18 -4.76 -3.64
C LEU A 361 -6.47 -5.48 -4.96
N SER A 362 -5.71 -6.51 -5.32
CA SER A 362 -5.94 -7.32 -6.52
C SER A 362 -7.22 -8.17 -6.47
N THR A 363 -7.86 -8.30 -5.30
CA THR A 363 -9.18 -8.96 -5.16
C THR A 363 -10.33 -8.06 -5.60
N LEU A 364 -10.09 -6.75 -5.75
CA LEU A 364 -11.09 -5.81 -6.23
C LEU A 364 -11.29 -5.96 -7.75
N PRO A 365 -12.47 -5.59 -8.27
CA PRO A 365 -12.67 -5.43 -9.71
C PRO A 365 -11.56 -4.56 -10.32
N LEU A 366 -11.18 -4.87 -11.56
CA LEU A 366 -10.10 -4.17 -12.24
C LEU A 366 -10.32 -2.65 -12.22
N ILE A 367 -11.54 -2.21 -12.54
CA ILE A 367 -11.98 -0.81 -12.52
C ILE A 367 -13.28 -0.70 -11.72
N LYS A 368 -13.39 0.33 -10.88
CA LYS A 368 -14.59 0.74 -10.16
C LYS A 368 -15.08 2.09 -10.68
N ALA A 369 -16.37 2.37 -10.50
CA ALA A 369 -16.93 3.68 -10.81
C ALA A 369 -16.20 4.83 -10.09
N THR A 370 -15.77 4.62 -8.85
CA THR A 370 -14.97 5.58 -8.07
C THR A 370 -13.59 5.84 -8.67
N ASP A 371 -13.00 4.86 -9.36
CA ASP A 371 -11.71 5.06 -10.03
C ASP A 371 -11.89 5.96 -11.24
N VAL A 372 -12.92 5.70 -12.07
CA VAL A 372 -13.22 6.52 -13.25
C VAL A 372 -13.57 7.94 -12.82
N LEU A 373 -14.47 8.09 -11.84
CA LEU A 373 -14.88 9.39 -11.32
C LEU A 373 -13.70 10.14 -10.70
N GLY A 374 -12.96 9.50 -9.81
CA GLY A 374 -11.86 10.12 -9.08
C GLY A 374 -10.69 10.52 -9.99
N LEU A 375 -10.29 9.67 -10.94
CA LEU A 375 -9.25 10.01 -11.91
C LEU A 375 -9.71 11.09 -12.88
N SER A 376 -10.98 11.08 -13.30
CA SER A 376 -11.55 12.15 -14.14
C SER A 376 -11.55 13.50 -13.42
N LEU A 377 -11.91 13.51 -12.13
CA LEU A 377 -11.82 14.70 -11.28
C LEU A 377 -10.37 15.18 -11.12
N PHE A 378 -9.42 14.25 -10.93
CA PHE A 378 -8.00 14.59 -10.87
C PHE A 378 -7.52 15.26 -12.15
N VAL A 379 -7.74 14.63 -13.30
CA VAL A 379 -7.31 15.16 -14.61
C VAL A 379 -7.96 16.52 -14.89
N SER A 380 -9.26 16.65 -14.62
CA SER A 380 -10.00 17.90 -14.83
C SER A 380 -9.49 19.01 -13.90
N GLY A 381 -9.35 18.74 -12.61
CA GLY A 381 -8.83 19.69 -11.63
C GLY A 381 -7.40 20.13 -11.94
N PHE A 382 -6.54 19.18 -12.30
CA PHE A 382 -5.16 19.43 -12.71
C PHE A 382 -5.08 20.29 -13.98
N ALA A 383 -5.93 20.02 -14.97
CA ALA A 383 -6.02 20.85 -16.18
C ALA A 383 -6.48 22.28 -15.86
N PHE A 384 -7.51 22.44 -15.01
CA PHE A 384 -7.97 23.75 -14.54
C PHE A 384 -6.86 24.54 -13.83
N GLU A 385 -6.12 23.90 -12.93
CA GLU A 385 -5.00 24.51 -12.22
C GLU A 385 -3.90 24.95 -13.21
N ILE A 386 -3.51 24.08 -14.14
CA ILE A 386 -2.51 24.38 -15.17
C ILE A 386 -2.92 25.57 -16.04
N MET A 387 -4.15 25.55 -16.55
CA MET A 387 -4.64 26.61 -17.43
C MET A 387 -4.71 27.94 -16.69
N ALA A 388 -5.23 27.95 -15.45
CA ALA A 388 -5.34 29.15 -14.64
C ALA A 388 -3.97 29.78 -14.33
N ASP A 389 -3.00 28.96 -13.91
CA ASP A 389 -1.65 29.46 -13.60
C ASP A 389 -0.89 29.91 -14.85
N ARG A 390 -1.05 29.21 -15.99
CA ARG A 390 -0.46 29.64 -17.26
C ARG A 390 -1.04 30.98 -17.72
N GLN A 391 -2.36 31.15 -17.66
CA GLN A 391 -3.02 32.42 -17.98
C GLN A 391 -2.48 33.55 -17.09
N LYS A 392 -2.37 33.30 -15.78
CA LYS A 392 -1.84 34.27 -14.83
C LYS A 392 -0.37 34.61 -15.09
N ASN A 393 0.48 33.61 -15.31
CA ASN A 393 1.89 33.83 -15.57
C ASN A 393 2.09 34.60 -16.88
N ASN A 394 1.41 34.22 -17.96
CA ASN A 394 1.48 34.91 -19.24
C ASN A 394 1.06 36.38 -19.12
N TRP A 395 -0.04 36.65 -18.40
CA TRP A 395 -0.49 38.01 -18.12
C TRP A 395 0.53 38.83 -17.32
N VAL A 396 1.13 38.25 -16.26
CA VAL A 396 2.18 38.92 -15.48
C VAL A 396 3.40 39.23 -16.34
N GLN A 397 3.82 38.32 -17.22
CA GLN A 397 4.96 38.52 -18.10
C GLN A 397 4.68 39.53 -19.21
N ALA A 398 3.49 39.52 -19.80
CA ALA A 398 3.05 40.52 -20.78
C ALA A 398 3.05 41.92 -20.18
N LYS A 399 2.57 42.06 -18.94
CA LYS A 399 2.66 43.31 -18.17
C LYS A 399 4.10 43.76 -17.94
N LYS A 400 5.02 42.84 -17.60
CA LYS A 400 6.46 43.16 -17.44
C LYS A 400 7.09 43.64 -18.75
N ARG A 401 6.66 43.10 -19.90
CA ARG A 401 7.07 43.53 -21.24
C ARG A 401 6.35 44.79 -21.73
N LYS A 402 5.47 45.38 -20.92
CA LYS A 402 4.64 46.56 -21.25
C LYS A 402 3.73 46.33 -22.46
N GLU A 403 3.26 45.11 -22.67
CA GLU A 403 2.31 44.78 -23.74
C GLU A 403 0.87 45.20 -23.40
N HIS A 404 0.56 45.41 -22.11
CA HIS A 404 -0.71 45.93 -21.63
C HIS A 404 -0.55 46.61 -20.26
N ASP A 405 -1.49 47.50 -19.94
CA ASP A 405 -1.53 48.25 -18.67
C ASP A 405 -2.68 47.85 -17.74
N GLU A 406 -3.39 46.76 -18.05
CA GLU A 406 -4.50 46.23 -17.25
C GLU A 406 -4.13 46.10 -15.76
N LYS A 407 -5.02 46.57 -14.87
CA LYS A 407 -4.78 46.62 -13.42
C LYS A 407 -4.82 45.23 -12.78
N PHE A 408 -5.77 44.39 -13.15
CA PHE A 408 -6.01 43.04 -12.64
C PHE A 408 -6.52 42.13 -13.77
N LEU A 409 -6.30 40.82 -13.63
CA LEU A 409 -6.63 39.82 -14.64
C LEU A 409 -8.12 39.47 -14.58
N THR A 410 -8.84 39.72 -15.67
CA THR A 410 -10.30 39.50 -15.79
C THR A 410 -10.69 38.62 -16.98
N SER A 411 -9.73 38.04 -17.70
CA SER A 411 -9.96 37.24 -18.90
C SER A 411 -9.86 35.73 -18.65
N GLY A 412 -10.32 34.93 -19.61
CA GLY A 412 -10.14 33.47 -19.59
C GLY A 412 -10.86 32.80 -18.42
N LEU A 413 -10.15 31.95 -17.67
CA LEU A 413 -10.75 31.30 -16.48
C LEU A 413 -10.96 32.28 -15.33
N TRP A 414 -10.18 33.37 -15.29
CA TRP A 414 -10.25 34.40 -14.26
C TRP A 414 -11.47 35.33 -14.42
N SER A 415 -12.15 35.29 -15.57
CA SER A 415 -13.47 35.93 -15.75
C SER A 415 -14.60 35.10 -15.13
N LYS A 416 -14.44 33.77 -15.06
CA LYS A 416 -15.46 32.84 -14.59
C LYS A 416 -15.38 32.58 -13.10
N SER A 417 -14.19 32.68 -12.52
CA SER A 417 -13.89 32.51 -11.10
C SER A 417 -12.75 33.43 -10.71
N ARG A 418 -12.77 34.00 -9.50
CA ARG A 418 -11.69 34.84 -8.98
C ARG A 418 -10.44 34.02 -8.63
N HIS A 419 -10.60 32.73 -8.36
CA HIS A 419 -9.52 31.82 -8.01
C HIS A 419 -9.68 30.45 -8.70
N PRO A 420 -9.60 30.39 -10.04
CA PRO A 420 -9.81 29.15 -10.79
C PRO A 420 -8.71 28.11 -10.53
N ASN A 421 -7.50 28.54 -10.18
CA ASN A 421 -6.41 27.65 -9.79
C ASN A 421 -6.72 26.93 -8.46
N TYR A 422 -7.29 27.62 -7.48
CA TYR A 422 -7.71 27.00 -6.21
C TYR A 422 -8.87 26.03 -6.40
N PHE A 423 -9.81 26.33 -7.31
CA PHE A 423 -10.84 25.37 -7.71
C PHE A 423 -10.24 24.10 -8.31
N GLY A 424 -9.26 24.25 -9.21
CA GLY A 424 -8.51 23.11 -9.77
C GLY A 424 -7.84 22.25 -8.70
N GLU A 425 -7.13 22.88 -7.77
CA GLU A 425 -6.44 22.20 -6.67
C GLU A 425 -7.43 21.47 -5.73
N MET A 426 -8.55 22.09 -5.35
CA MET A 426 -9.57 21.40 -4.54
C MET A 426 -10.19 20.22 -5.30
N THR A 427 -10.43 20.37 -6.60
CA THR A 427 -11.04 19.34 -7.45
C THR A 427 -10.10 18.14 -7.60
N LEU A 428 -8.80 18.35 -7.79
CA LEU A 428 -7.86 17.25 -7.96
C LEU A 428 -7.63 16.47 -6.66
N TRP A 429 -7.59 17.14 -5.50
CA TRP A 429 -7.51 16.45 -4.20
C TRP A 429 -8.80 15.68 -3.90
N THR A 430 -9.95 16.22 -4.31
CA THR A 430 -11.22 15.50 -4.27
C THR A 430 -11.20 14.25 -5.17
N GLY A 431 -10.57 14.33 -6.34
CA GLY A 431 -10.37 13.18 -7.23
C GLY A 431 -9.52 12.06 -6.63
N ILE A 432 -8.39 12.43 -6.00
CA ILE A 432 -7.53 11.50 -5.25
C ILE A 432 -8.33 10.84 -4.12
N ALA A 433 -9.03 11.64 -3.31
CA ALA A 433 -9.86 11.15 -2.22
C ALA A 433 -10.98 10.22 -2.69
N THR A 434 -11.63 10.54 -3.81
CA THR A 434 -12.72 9.73 -4.38
C THR A 434 -12.23 8.34 -4.81
N THR A 435 -11.07 8.28 -5.49
CA THR A 435 -10.46 7.01 -5.91
C THR A 435 -10.08 6.17 -4.69
N ALA A 436 -9.41 6.79 -3.72
CA ALA A 436 -8.99 6.11 -2.47
C ALA A 436 -10.20 5.64 -1.65
N ALA A 437 -11.27 6.44 -1.54
CA ALA A 437 -12.47 6.10 -0.78
C ALA A 437 -13.18 4.87 -1.33
N GLY A 438 -13.18 4.67 -2.66
CA GLY A 438 -13.73 3.45 -3.29
C GLY A 438 -13.06 2.15 -2.86
N VAL A 439 -11.83 2.24 -2.34
CA VAL A 439 -11.09 1.14 -1.73
C VAL A 439 -11.26 1.15 -0.21
N LEU A 440 -10.90 2.27 0.43
CA LEU A 440 -10.80 2.38 1.89
C LEU A 440 -12.15 2.26 2.58
N ALA A 441 -13.26 2.72 1.98
CA ALA A 441 -14.61 2.52 2.52
C ALA A 441 -15.18 1.13 2.20
N GLY A 442 -14.55 0.36 1.32
CA GLY A 442 -14.96 -1.00 0.96
C GLY A 442 -14.43 -2.05 1.93
N ASN A 443 -15.02 -3.25 1.92
CA ASN A 443 -14.64 -4.35 2.81
C ASN A 443 -13.14 -4.68 2.75
N VAL A 444 -12.55 -4.63 1.55
CA VAL A 444 -11.11 -4.85 1.30
C VAL A 444 -10.25 -3.81 2.02
N GLY A 445 -10.61 -2.53 1.94
CA GLY A 445 -9.92 -1.47 2.66
C GLY A 445 -10.03 -1.60 4.17
N GLN A 446 -11.21 -1.99 4.68
CA GLN A 446 -11.41 -2.22 6.11
C GLN A 446 -10.53 -3.34 6.66
N VAL A 447 -10.52 -4.49 5.99
CA VAL A 447 -9.64 -5.62 6.34
C VAL A 447 -8.17 -5.20 6.27
N GLY A 448 -7.78 -4.46 5.22
CA GLY A 448 -6.41 -3.97 5.07
C GLY A 448 -5.99 -2.96 6.13
N MET A 449 -6.93 -2.18 6.67
CA MET A 449 -6.72 -1.29 7.82
C MET A 449 -6.75 -2.02 9.17
N GLY A 450 -7.04 -3.33 9.20
CA GLY A 450 -7.23 -4.09 10.43
C GLY A 450 -8.52 -3.73 11.18
N LEU A 451 -9.51 -3.17 10.47
CA LEU A 451 -10.82 -2.82 11.00
C LEU A 451 -11.84 -3.89 10.63
N SER A 452 -12.81 -4.12 11.53
CA SER A 452 -13.96 -4.96 11.20
C SER A 452 -14.83 -4.26 10.14
N ALA A 453 -15.43 -5.03 9.23
CA ALA A 453 -16.23 -4.52 8.10
C ALA A 453 -17.61 -3.99 8.54
N THR A 454 -17.61 -3.07 9.50
CA THR A 454 -18.78 -2.43 10.10
C THR A 454 -19.01 -1.06 9.48
N THR A 455 -20.21 -0.50 9.71
CA THR A 455 -20.51 0.89 9.34
C THR A 455 -19.50 1.88 9.92
N TYR A 456 -19.04 1.65 11.15
CA TYR A 456 -17.99 2.46 11.78
C TYR A 456 -16.69 2.44 10.98
N GLY A 457 -16.23 1.26 10.56
CA GLY A 457 -15.03 1.15 9.72
C GLY A 457 -15.17 1.93 8.41
N ARG A 458 -16.32 1.80 7.73
CA ARG A 458 -16.60 2.54 6.49
C ARG A 458 -16.51 4.06 6.71
N LEU A 459 -17.09 4.57 7.79
CA LEU A 459 -17.01 5.98 8.15
C LEU A 459 -15.57 6.43 8.39
N VAL A 460 -14.75 5.62 9.06
CA VAL A 460 -13.32 5.91 9.24
C VAL A 460 -12.61 5.99 7.89
N GLY A 461 -12.83 5.02 6.99
CA GLY A 461 -12.24 5.01 5.65
C GLY A 461 -12.62 6.25 4.83
N VAL A 462 -13.90 6.65 4.86
CA VAL A 462 -14.37 7.88 4.19
C VAL A 462 -13.78 9.12 4.84
N ALA A 463 -13.76 9.21 6.17
CA ALA A 463 -13.22 10.36 6.90
C ALA A 463 -11.72 10.58 6.62
N MET A 464 -10.93 9.50 6.58
CA MET A 464 -9.51 9.57 6.20
C MET A 464 -9.31 10.09 4.78
N CYS A 465 -10.18 9.70 3.84
CA CYS A 465 -10.12 10.20 2.47
C CYS A 465 -10.56 11.66 2.38
N ALA A 466 -11.63 12.02 3.07
CA ALA A 466 -12.21 13.37 3.06
C ALA A 466 -11.30 14.41 3.74
N ALA A 467 -10.40 13.98 4.63
CA ALA A 467 -9.45 14.86 5.31
C ALA A 467 -8.63 15.70 4.33
N SER A 468 -8.18 15.11 3.22
CA SER A 468 -7.36 15.81 2.21
C SER A 468 -8.12 16.98 1.55
N PRO A 469 -9.23 16.77 0.81
CA PRO A 469 -9.95 17.87 0.17
C PRO A 469 -10.56 18.85 1.19
N ALA A 470 -11.02 18.39 2.35
CA ALA A 470 -11.54 19.28 3.39
C ALA A 470 -10.46 20.21 3.95
N PHE A 471 -9.27 19.67 4.22
CA PHE A 471 -8.14 20.45 4.73
C PHE A 471 -7.60 21.42 3.67
N THR A 472 -7.44 20.97 2.41
CA THR A 472 -7.05 21.85 1.29
C THR A 472 -8.06 22.98 1.12
N ALA A 473 -9.36 22.68 1.11
CA ALA A 473 -10.41 23.70 1.02
C ALA A 473 -10.37 24.68 2.19
N PHE A 474 -10.21 24.19 3.42
CA PHE A 474 -10.07 25.04 4.60
C PHE A 474 -8.87 26.00 4.48
N LEU A 475 -7.70 25.48 4.11
CA LEU A 475 -6.50 26.31 3.96
C LEU A 475 -6.67 27.36 2.85
N LEU A 476 -7.16 26.96 1.69
CA LEU A 476 -7.33 27.87 0.56
C LEU A 476 -8.42 28.91 0.82
N LEU A 477 -9.50 28.57 1.51
CA LEU A 477 -10.63 29.50 1.68
C LEU A 477 -10.54 30.35 2.94
N LYS A 478 -9.85 29.89 3.98
CA LYS A 478 -9.91 30.52 5.31
C LYS A 478 -8.55 30.92 5.89
N VAL A 479 -7.44 30.36 5.44
CA VAL A 479 -6.12 30.62 6.05
C VAL A 479 -5.18 31.34 5.10
N SER A 480 -4.83 30.71 3.98
CA SER A 480 -3.79 31.21 3.08
C SER A 480 -4.37 31.73 1.76
N GLY A 481 -4.97 30.86 0.95
CA GLY A 481 -5.26 31.11 -0.47
C GLY A 481 -5.99 32.42 -0.78
N VAL A 482 -7.31 32.41 -0.62
CA VAL A 482 -8.22 33.53 -0.89
C VAL A 482 -7.97 34.70 0.06
N PRO A 483 -7.88 34.52 1.40
CA PRO A 483 -7.77 35.65 2.31
C PRO A 483 -6.52 36.50 2.10
N LEU A 484 -5.35 35.87 1.92
CA LEU A 484 -4.10 36.61 1.69
C LEU A 484 -4.09 37.29 0.32
N SER A 485 -4.62 36.63 -0.70
CA SER A 485 -4.68 37.19 -2.05
C SER A 485 -5.64 38.39 -2.08
N GLU A 486 -6.90 38.21 -1.66
CA GLU A 486 -7.90 39.27 -1.71
C GLU A 486 -7.53 40.46 -0.83
N THR A 487 -7.01 40.25 0.39
CA THR A 487 -6.57 41.35 1.25
C THR A 487 -5.50 42.21 0.57
N LYS A 488 -4.60 41.59 -0.21
CA LYS A 488 -3.57 42.32 -0.97
C LYS A 488 -4.16 43.12 -2.12
N TYR A 489 -5.14 42.57 -2.84
CA TYR A 489 -5.82 43.29 -3.93
C TYR A 489 -6.73 44.40 -3.38
N ASP A 490 -7.46 44.15 -2.30
CA ASP A 490 -8.34 45.13 -1.64
C ASP A 490 -7.55 46.33 -1.13
N LYS A 491 -6.37 46.11 -0.54
CA LYS A 491 -5.47 47.21 -0.14
C LYS A 491 -4.98 48.05 -1.32
N LYS A 492 -4.90 47.47 -2.52
CA LYS A 492 -4.32 48.13 -3.70
C LYS A 492 -5.37 48.77 -4.62
N PHE A 493 -6.55 48.17 -4.71
CA PHE A 493 -7.61 48.53 -5.67
C PHE A 493 -8.98 48.68 -5.00
N GLY A 494 -9.05 48.74 -3.68
CA GLY A 494 -10.31 48.83 -2.92
C GLY A 494 -11.19 50.02 -3.30
N ASP A 495 -10.59 51.11 -3.78
CA ASP A 495 -11.31 52.32 -4.23
C ASP A 495 -11.64 52.31 -5.73
N ASP A 496 -11.16 51.30 -6.48
CA ASP A 496 -11.37 51.21 -7.93
C ASP A 496 -12.75 50.62 -8.25
N LYS A 497 -13.61 51.43 -8.90
CA LYS A 497 -14.98 51.05 -9.27
C LYS A 497 -15.03 49.78 -10.14
N GLU A 498 -14.06 49.58 -11.03
CA GLU A 498 -14.04 48.39 -11.90
C GLU A 498 -13.68 47.14 -11.09
N TYR A 499 -12.74 47.25 -10.16
CA TYR A 499 -12.37 46.16 -9.27
C TYR A 499 -13.53 45.76 -8.36
N ILE A 500 -14.23 46.73 -7.75
CA ILE A 500 -15.40 46.47 -6.92
C ILE A 500 -16.50 45.76 -7.72
N ARG A 501 -16.78 46.23 -8.95
CA ARG A 501 -17.75 45.61 -9.85
C ARG A 501 -17.37 44.17 -10.18
N TRP A 502 -16.13 43.95 -10.65
CA TRP A 502 -15.62 42.62 -10.97
C TRP A 502 -15.68 41.68 -9.76
N LYS A 503 -15.31 42.16 -8.56
CA LYS A 503 -15.33 41.37 -7.33
C LYS A 503 -16.74 40.91 -6.94
N ARG A 504 -17.73 41.79 -7.12
CA ARG A 504 -19.16 41.49 -6.89
C ARG A 504 -19.72 40.52 -7.93
N GLU A 505 -19.33 40.74 -9.19
CA GLU A 505 -19.82 40.00 -10.33
C GLU A 505 -19.00 38.75 -10.64
N THR A 506 -18.00 38.35 -9.86
CA THR A 506 -17.23 37.12 -10.17
C THR A 506 -17.22 36.22 -8.94
N PRO A 507 -17.68 34.95 -9.06
CA PRO A 507 -17.68 34.04 -7.92
C PRO A 507 -16.25 33.75 -7.45
N VAL A 508 -16.08 33.48 -6.15
CA VAL A 508 -14.75 33.30 -5.55
C VAL A 508 -14.05 32.07 -6.13
N ILE A 509 -14.77 30.93 -6.19
CA ILE A 509 -14.19 29.60 -6.44
C ILE A 509 -14.89 28.90 -7.58
N ILE A 510 -16.18 28.58 -7.43
CA ILE A 510 -16.92 27.78 -8.40
C ILE A 510 -17.08 28.60 -9.68
N PRO A 511 -16.52 28.16 -10.82
CA PRO A 511 -16.62 28.91 -12.07
C PRO A 511 -18.07 29.05 -12.52
N ARG A 512 -18.44 30.21 -13.05
CA ARG A 512 -19.72 30.35 -13.76
C ARG A 512 -19.72 29.52 -15.03
N LEU A 513 -20.80 28.77 -15.24
CA LEU A 513 -20.92 27.88 -16.39
C LEU A 513 -21.52 28.58 -17.63
N TRP A 514 -22.25 29.68 -17.47
CA TRP A 514 -22.87 30.43 -18.58
C TRP A 514 -23.14 31.86 -18.11
#